data_AF-A0A527IDP8-F1
#
_entry.id   AF-A0A527IDP8-F1
#
_cell.length_a   1.000
_cell.length_b   1.000
_cell.length_c   1.000
_cell.angle_alpha   90.00
_cell.angle_beta   90.00
_cell.angle_gamma   90.00
#
_symmetry.space_group_name_H-M   'P 1'
#
loop_
_entity.id
_entity.type
_entity.pdbx_description
1 polymer ?
#
loop_
_entity_poly.entity_id
_entity_poly.type
_entity_poly.pdbx_seq_one_letter_code
_entity_poly.pdbx_strand_id
1 'polypeptide(L)' 'MIRHCVFAKFRNDVAAAERKAIHSDLEALRQVIDGMDAVKFSANVSPEPFARGFTHGFTIDFRDAAARDAY' A
#
# COMPACT_ATOMS: atom_id res chain seq x y z
N MET A 1 -5.71 16.06 5.63
CA MET A 1 -4.82 14.88 5.57
C MET A 1 -5.66 13.63 5.75
N ILE A 2 -5.54 12.67 4.82
CA ILE A 2 -6.24 11.38 4.85
C ILE A 2 -5.19 10.28 4.74
N ARG A 3 -5.24 9.29 5.64
CA ARG A 3 -4.40 8.08 5.52
C ARG A 3 -5.22 6.97 4.87
N HIS A 4 -4.82 6.58 3.66
CA HIS A 4 -5.39 5.45 2.94
C HIS A 4 -4.63 4.18 3.33
N CYS A 5 -5.33 3.18 3.87
CA CYS A 5 -4.75 1.92 4.33
C CYS A 5 -5.34 0.76 3.54
N VAL A 6 -4.49 -0.05 2.92
CA VAL A 6 -4.89 -1.29 2.24
C VAL A 6 -4.17 -2.46 2.88
N PHE A 7 -4.94 -3.46 3.30
CA PHE A 7 -4.41 -4.72 3.83
C PHE A 7 -4.79 -5.85 2.88
N ALA A 8 -3.80 -6.64 2.47
CA ALA A 8 -3.97 -7.62 1.41
C ALA A 8 -3.38 -8.99 1.80
N LYS A 9 -4.00 -10.02 1.22
CA LYS A 9 -3.46 -11.36 1.15
C LYS A 9 -3.05 -11.62 -0.28
N PHE A 10 -1.75 -11.68 -0.55
CA PHE A 10 -1.27 -12.16 -1.84
C PHE A 10 -1.59 -13.65 -1.98
N ARG A 11 -1.87 -14.09 -3.21
CA ARG A 11 -1.92 -15.52 -3.50
C ARG A 11 -0.53 -16.14 -3.29
N ASN A 12 -0.50 -17.42 -2.97
CA ASN A 12 0.74 -18.13 -2.64
C ASN A 12 1.70 -18.25 -3.84
N ASP A 13 1.20 -18.12 -5.06
CA ASP A 13 1.96 -18.18 -6.32
C ASP A 13 2.58 -16.83 -6.73
N VAL A 14 2.26 -15.74 -6.01
CA VAL A 14 2.83 -14.42 -6.29
C VAL A 14 4.29 -14.38 -5.83
N ALA A 15 5.20 -14.10 -6.76
CA ALA A 15 6.62 -14.03 -6.47
C ALA A 15 6.97 -12.76 -5.67
N ALA A 16 8.08 -12.80 -4.93
CA ALA A 16 8.59 -11.61 -4.22
C ALA A 16 8.93 -10.45 -5.18
N ALA A 17 9.42 -10.79 -6.38
CA ALA A 17 9.71 -9.81 -7.43
C ALA A 17 8.44 -9.08 -7.89
N GLU A 18 7.32 -9.79 -8.02
CA GLU A 18 6.03 -9.21 -8.42
C GLU A 18 5.49 -8.28 -7.31
N ARG A 19 5.59 -8.68 -6.03
CA ARG A 19 5.23 -7.78 -4.91
C ARG A 19 6.08 -6.51 -4.90
N LYS A 20 7.37 -6.63 -5.20
CA LYS A 20 8.27 -5.48 -5.31
C LYS A 20 7.89 -4.58 -6.50
N ALA A 21 7.54 -5.16 -7.65
CA ALA A 21 7.06 -4.40 -8.80
C ALA A 21 5.78 -3.62 -8.46
N ILE A 22 4.80 -4.24 -7.81
CA ILE A 22 3.58 -3.57 -7.34
C ILE A 22 3.92 -2.37 -6.43
N HIS A 23 4.86 -2.54 -5.49
CA HIS A 23 5.28 -1.43 -4.64
C HIS A 23 5.94 -0.30 -5.46
N SER A 24 6.82 -0.64 -6.41
CA SER A 24 7.44 0.36 -7.30
C SER A 24 6.42 1.10 -8.15
N ASP A 25 5.41 0.41 -8.67
CA ASP A 25 4.34 1.01 -9.47
C ASP A 25 3.48 1.96 -8.61
N LEU A 26 3.16 1.57 -7.36
CA LEU A 26 2.45 2.43 -6.41
C LEU A 26 3.26 3.69 -6.06
N GLU A 27 4.57 3.57 -5.85
CA GLU A 27 5.43 4.74 -5.57
C GLU A 27 5.56 5.65 -6.80
N ALA A 28 5.53 5.09 -8.01
CA ALA A 28 5.59 5.88 -9.25
C ALA A 28 4.37 6.79 -9.43
N LEU A 29 3.20 6.43 -8.89
CA LEU A 29 1.99 7.28 -8.91
C LEU A 29 2.21 8.64 -8.22
N ARG A 30 3.15 8.72 -7.26
CA ARG A 30 3.54 9.96 -6.59
C ARG A 30 4.06 11.04 -7.56
N GLN A 31 4.54 10.64 -8.74
CA GLN A 31 5.02 11.57 -9.76
C GLN A 31 3.90 12.22 -10.56
N VAL A 32 2.69 11.65 -10.53
CA VAL A 32 1.55 12.10 -11.36
C VAL A 32 0.34 12.55 -10.54
N ILE A 33 0.28 12.21 -9.25
CA ILE A 33 -0.81 12.60 -8.34
C ILE A 33 -0.31 13.69 -7.39
N ASP A 34 -0.73 14.93 -7.63
CA ASP A 34 -0.44 16.03 -6.71
C ASP A 34 -1.14 15.82 -5.36
N GLY A 35 -0.37 15.96 -4.27
CA GLY A 35 -0.86 15.75 -2.91
C GLY A 35 -0.87 14.29 -2.44
N MET A 36 -0.29 13.35 -3.19
CA MET A 36 0.05 12.00 -2.75
C MET A 36 1.46 11.97 -2.12
N ASP A 37 1.59 11.42 -0.91
CA ASP A 37 2.87 11.19 -0.25
C ASP A 37 3.44 9.79 -0.56
N ALA A 38 4.61 9.46 -0.02
CA ALA A 38 5.30 8.20 -0.23
C ALA A 38 4.47 6.99 0.25
N VAL A 39 4.55 5.91 -0.50
CA VAL A 39 3.91 4.63 -0.19
C VAL A 39 4.76 3.91 0.86
N LYS A 40 4.11 3.45 1.94
CA LYS A 40 4.74 2.58 2.94
C LYS A 40 4.18 1.18 2.79
N PHE A 41 4.90 0.29 2.10
CA PHE A 41 4.50 -1.10 1.88
C PHE A 41 5.34 -2.07 2.74
N SER A 42 4.67 -2.95 3.50
CA SER A 42 5.34 -3.91 4.39
C SER A 42 4.57 -5.23 4.53
N ALA A 43 5.30 -6.29 4.87
CA ALA A 43 4.71 -7.53 5.35
C ALA A 43 4.19 -7.36 6.79
N ASN A 44 3.12 -8.07 7.13
CA ASN A 44 2.61 -8.17 8.48
C ASN A 44 3.50 -9.14 9.28
N VAL A 45 4.08 -8.64 10.39
CA VAL A 45 4.96 -9.40 11.28
C VAL A 45 4.43 -9.43 12.72
N SER A 46 3.14 -9.12 12.92
CA SER A 46 2.54 -9.13 14.25
C SER A 46 2.63 -10.53 14.89
N PRO A 47 3.07 -10.64 16.16
CA PRO A 47 3.00 -11.88 16.92
C PRO A 47 1.57 -12.22 17.36
N GLU A 48 0.63 -11.29 17.20
CA GLU A 48 -0.75 -11.45 17.65
C GLU A 48 -1.60 -12.19 16.60
N PRO A 49 -2.57 -13.02 17.00
CA PRO A 49 -3.34 -13.88 16.09
C PRO A 49 -4.41 -13.13 15.27
N PHE A 50 -4.43 -11.79 15.31
CA PHE A 50 -5.50 -10.97 14.74
C PHE A 50 -5.24 -10.51 13.31
N ALA A 51 -4.27 -11.10 12.61
CA ALA A 51 -3.96 -10.77 11.22
C ALA A 51 -5.15 -11.00 10.26
N ARG A 52 -6.13 -11.83 10.64
CA ARG A 52 -7.34 -12.14 9.84
C ARG A 52 -7.02 -12.57 8.40
N GLY A 53 -5.86 -13.19 8.19
CA GLY A 53 -5.38 -13.64 6.89
C GLY A 53 -4.65 -12.59 6.04
N PHE A 54 -4.57 -11.33 6.48
CA PHE A 54 -3.78 -10.30 5.81
C PHE A 54 -2.30 -10.48 6.10
N THR A 55 -1.52 -10.54 5.03
CA THR A 55 -0.07 -10.85 5.08
C THR A 55 0.79 -9.65 4.79
N HIS A 56 0.22 -8.63 4.16
CA HIS A 56 0.89 -7.40 3.77
C HIS A 56 -0.08 -6.24 3.90
N GLY A 57 0.45 -5.03 3.97
CA GLY A 57 -0.33 -3.83 3.80
C GLY A 57 0.50 -2.69 3.27
N PHE A 58 -0.18 -1.67 2.77
CA PHE A 58 0.45 -0.40 2.50
C PHE A 58 -0.39 0.77 2.96
N THR A 59 0.30 1.87 3.24
CA THR A 59 -0.33 3.15 3.58
C THR A 59 0.16 4.26 2.67
N ILE A 60 -0.75 5.16 2.31
CA ILE A 60 -0.49 6.38 1.55
C ILE A 60 -1.15 7.53 2.28
N ASP A 61 -0.41 8.62 2.50
CA ASP A 61 -0.98 9.85 3.04
C ASP A 61 -1.33 10.79 1.87
N PHE A 62 -2.57 11.28 1.87
CA PHE A 62 -3.06 12.27 0.93
C PHE A 62 -3.31 13.60 1.65
N ARG A 63 -3.03 14.71 0.97
CA ARG A 63 -3.31 16.06 1.48
C ARG A 63 -4.80 16.23 1.82
N ASP A 64 -5.68 15.80 0.93
CA ASP A 64 -7.13 15.99 0.98
C ASP A 64 -7.88 14.90 0.20
N ALA A 65 -9.22 14.99 0.18
CA ALA A 65 -10.07 14.04 -0.51
C ALA A 65 -9.92 14.09 -2.04
N ALA A 66 -9.61 15.26 -2.62
CA ALA A 66 -9.43 15.39 -4.06
C ALA A 66 -8.17 14.64 -4.52
N ALA A 67 -7.07 14.74 -3.76
CA ALA A 67 -5.85 13.97 -4.03
C ALA A 67 -6.08 12.44 -3.89
N ARG A 68 -6.89 12.02 -2.91
CA ARG A 68 -7.31 10.61 -2.77
C ARG A 68 -8.17 10.15 -3.95
N ASP A 69 -9.09 10.98 -4.42
CA ASP A 69 -10.02 10.62 -5.50
C ASP A 69 -9.38 10.60 -6.89
N ALA A 70 -8.24 11.27 -7.05
CA ALA A 70 -7.41 11.21 -8.25
C ALA A 70 -6.51 9.96 -8.32
N TYR A 71 -6.38 9.24 -7.21
CA TYR A 71 -5.67 7.95 -7.08
C TYR A 71 -6.59 6.77 -7.39
#